data_AF-A0A150PFH3-F1
#
_entry.id   AF-A0A150PFH3-F1
#
_cell.length_a   1.000
_cell.length_b   1.000
_cell.length_c   1.000
_cell.angle_alpha   90.00
_cell.angle_beta   90.00
_cell.angle_gamma   90.00
#
_symmetry.space_group_name_H-M   'P 1'
#
loop_
_entity.id
_entity.type
_entity.pdbx_description
1 polymer ?
#
loop_
_entity_poly.entity_id
_entity_poly.type
_entity_poly.pdbx_seq_one_letter_code
_entity_poly.pdbx_strand_id
1 'polypeptide(L)' 'MHAEALAASGDMRRARAAIALGRDRLLERAGKIANRAWRACFLENVPENARTLALARAWVG' A
#
# COMPACT_ATOMS: atom_id res chain seq x y z
N MET A 1 8.43 -9.08 2.49
CA MET A 1 9.21 -9.74 1.42
C MET A 1 8.29 -10.29 0.31
N HIS A 2 7.63 -9.46 -0.52
CA HIS A 2 6.98 -9.90 -1.79
C HIS A 2 6.80 -8.79 -2.86
N ALA A 3 7.23 -7.55 -2.61
CA ALA A 3 7.12 -6.47 -3.62
C ALA A 3 8.32 -6.38 -4.57
N GLU A 4 9.50 -6.85 -4.16
CA GLU A 4 10.74 -6.67 -4.92
C GLU A 4 10.90 -7.69 -6.06
N ALA A 5 10.25 -8.85 -5.98
CA ALA A 5 10.32 -9.88 -7.03
C ALA A 5 9.47 -9.55 -8.28
N LEU A 6 8.49 -8.63 -8.18
CA LEU A 6 7.58 -8.32 -9.29
C LEU A 6 8.07 -7.17 -10.19
N ALA A 7 9.13 -6.47 -9.79
CA ALA A 7 9.74 -5.42 -10.62
C ALA A 7 10.65 -5.97 -11.74
N ALA A 8 11.04 -7.25 -11.67
CA ALA A 8 11.94 -7.88 -12.63
C ALA A 8 11.24 -8.52 -13.85
N SER A 9 9.92 -8.67 -13.83
CA SER A 9 9.13 -9.07 -14.99
C SER A 9 8.44 -7.82 -15.54
N GLY A 10 8.48 -7.57 -16.84
CA GLY A 10 7.96 -6.37 -17.54
C GLY A 10 6.44 -6.15 -17.45
N ASP A 11 5.83 -6.52 -16.34
CA ASP A 11 4.40 -6.52 -16.07
C ASP A 11 4.06 -5.41 -15.06
N MET A 12 4.54 -4.19 -15.35
CA MET A 12 4.26 -2.99 -14.56
C MET A 12 2.76 -2.79 -14.33
N ARG A 13 1.89 -3.28 -15.23
CA ARG A 13 0.44 -3.33 -15.03
C ARG A 13 0.04 -4.22 -13.85
N ARG A 14 0.56 -5.44 -13.76
CA ARG A 14 0.30 -6.33 -12.62
C ARG A 14 0.88 -5.78 -11.33
N ALA A 15 2.07 -5.17 -11.37
CA ALA A 15 2.66 -4.53 -10.21
C ALA A 15 1.81 -3.35 -9.71
N ARG A 16 1.36 -2.46 -10.61
CA ARG A 16 0.41 -1.38 -10.29
C ARG A 16 -0.89 -1.91 -9.71
N ALA A 17 -1.47 -2.95 -10.31
CA ALA A 17 -2.72 -3.55 -9.82
C ALA A 17 -2.55 -4.16 -8.42
N ALA A 18 -1.44 -4.85 -8.15
CA ALA A 18 -1.14 -5.41 -6.84
C ALA A 18 -0.99 -4.31 -5.77
N ILE A 19 -0.32 -3.21 -6.11
CA ILE A 19 -0.14 -2.06 -5.20
C ILE A 19 -1.45 -1.30 -4.99
N ALA A 20 -2.27 -1.11 -6.03
CA ALA A 20 -3.60 -0.53 -5.90
C ALA A 20 -4.49 -1.37 -4.97
N LEU A 21 -4.53 -2.69 -5.18
CA LEU A 21 -5.27 -3.61 -4.31
C LEU A 21 -4.74 -3.60 -2.86
N GLY A 22 -3.41 -3.51 -2.69
CA GLY A 22 -2.77 -3.37 -1.39
C GLY A 22 -3.21 -2.09 -0.68
N ARG A 23 -3.20 -0.96 -1.38
CA ARG A 23 -3.68 0.33 -0.87
C ARG A 23 -5.14 0.25 -0.44
N ASP A 24 -6.03 -0.28 -1.27
CA ASP A 24 -7.46 -0.34 -0.96
C ASP A 24 -7.74 -1.21 0.28
N ARG A 25 -7.04 -2.33 0.43
CA ARG A 25 -7.11 -3.17 1.64
C ARG A 25 -6.61 -2.44 2.89
N LEU A 26 -5.55 -1.65 2.78
CA LEU A 26 -5.03 -0.85 3.89
C LEU A 26 -6.03 0.23 4.30
N LEU A 27 -6.65 0.91 3.35
CA LEU A 27 -7.68 1.92 3.61
C LEU A 27 -8.95 1.30 4.22
N GLU A 28 -9.37 0.12 3.77
CA GLU A 28 -10.50 -0.59 4.37
C GLU A 28 -10.22 -0.96 5.83
N ARG A 29 -9.03 -1.51 6.12
CA ARG A 29 -8.61 -1.82 7.50
C ARG A 29 -8.52 -0.55 8.35
N ALA A 30 -7.95 0.51 7.80
CA ALA A 30 -7.88 1.82 8.45
C ALA A 30 -9.28 2.38 8.74
N GLY A 31 -10.27 2.15 7.86
CA GLY A 31 -11.66 2.53 8.06
C GLY A 31 -12.34 1.84 9.24
N LYS A 32 -11.89 0.63 9.60
CA LYS A 32 -12.37 -0.12 10.78
C LYS A 32 -11.77 0.41 12.09
N ILE A 33 -10.73 1.23 12.03
CA ILE A 33 -10.11 1.83 13.21
C ILE A 33 -10.88 3.11 13.57
N ALA A 34 -11.70 3.04 14.61
CA ALA A 34 -12.50 4.17 15.10
C ALA A 34 -11.64 5.36 15.58
N ASN A 35 -10.48 5.07 16.18
CA ASN A 35 -9.57 6.10 16.65
C ASN A 35 -8.73 6.67 15.49
N ARG A 36 -8.94 7.96 15.19
CA ARG A 36 -8.25 8.66 14.10
C ARG A 36 -6.72 8.70 14.26
N ALA A 37 -6.20 8.79 15.47
CA ALA A 37 -4.76 8.78 15.73
C ALA A 37 -4.17 7.38 15.47
N TRP A 38 -4.88 6.33 15.87
CA TRP A 38 -4.46 4.94 15.61
C TRP A 38 -4.53 4.62 14.12
N ARG A 39 -5.52 5.17 13.42
CA ARG A 39 -5.61 5.06 11.97
C ARG A 39 -4.41 5.68 11.26
N ALA A 40 -3.99 6.87 11.70
CA ALA A 40 -2.78 7.52 11.18
C ALA A 40 -1.53 6.68 11.48
N CYS A 41 -1.35 6.23 12.72
CA CYS A 41 -0.26 5.32 13.08
C CYS A 41 -0.27 4.03 12.24
N PHE A 42 -1.43 3.42 11.99
CA PHE A 42 -1.50 2.22 11.16
C PHE A 42 -1.02 2.46 9.74
N LEU A 43 -1.33 3.63 9.16
CA LEU A 43 -0.93 3.97 7.79
C LEU A 43 0.52 4.48 7.69
N GLU A 44 1.03 5.15 8.72
CA GLU A 44 2.31 5.87 8.69
C GLU A 44 3.40 5.23 9.55
N ASN A 45 3.08 4.72 10.74
CA ASN A 45 4.05 4.09 11.64
C ASN A 45 4.39 2.65 11.27
N VAL A 46 3.59 2.00 10.40
CA VAL A 46 3.94 0.68 9.86
C VAL A 46 4.73 0.88 8.56
N PRO A 47 6.05 0.61 8.55
CA PRO A 47 6.91 0.93 7.40
C PRO A 47 6.45 0.25 6.11
N GLU A 48 5.87 -0.96 6.23
CA GLU A 48 5.34 -1.72 5.09
C GLU A 48 4.09 -1.06 4.48
N ASN A 49 3.22 -0.48 5.32
CA ASN A 49 2.04 0.25 4.88
C ASN A 49 2.44 1.58 4.25
N ALA A 50 3.35 2.31 4.89
CA ALA A 50 3.91 3.55 4.36
C ALA A 50 4.58 3.32 2.99
N ARG A 51 5.37 2.25 2.84
CA ARG A 51 6.01 1.87 1.57
C ARG A 51 4.98 1.54 0.50
N THR A 52 3.93 0.80 0.84
CA THR A 52 2.83 0.48 -0.09
C THR A 52 2.10 1.74 -0.55
N LEU A 53 1.82 2.68 0.35
CA LEU A 53 1.19 3.96 0.02
C LEU A 53 2.11 4.85 -0.84
N ALA A 54 3.40 4.91 -0.53
CA ALA A 54 4.37 5.67 -1.31
C ALA A 54 4.50 5.13 -2.74
N LEU A 55 4.59 3.81 -2.90
CA LEU A 55 4.60 3.16 -4.21
C LEU A 55 3.27 3.36 -4.95
N ALA A 56 2.14 3.31 -4.25
CA ALA A 56 0.84 3.57 -4.86
C ALA A 56 0.75 5.00 -5.40
N ARG A 57 1.27 6.00 -4.67
CA ARG A 57 1.35 7.39 -5.15
C ARG A 57 2.28 7.53 -6.36
N ALA A 58 3.42 6.84 -6.35
CA ALA A 58 4.41 6.94 -7.41
C ALA A 58 3.97 6.27 -8.72
N TRP A 59 3.12 5.22 -8.66
CA TRP A 59 2.80 4.41 -9.84
C TRP A 59 1.33 4.48 -10.30
N VAL A 60 0.42 4.93 -9.43
CA VAL A 60 -1.02 5.06 -9.69
C VAL A 60 -1.46 6.54 -9.70
N GLY A 61 -0.51 7.47 -9.56
CA GLY A 61 -0.72 8.91 -9.75
C GLY A 61 -0.73 9.32 -11.21
#